data_AF-A0A6J7CGV7-F1
#
_entry.id   AF-A0A6J7CGV7-F1
#
_cell.length_a   1.000
_cell.length_b   1.000
_cell.length_c   1.000
_cell.angle_alpha   90.00
_cell.angle_beta   90.00
_cell.angle_gamma   90.00
#
_symmetry.space_group_name_H-M   'P 1'
#
loop_
_entity.id
_entity.type
_entity.pdbx_description
1 polymer ?
#
loop_
_entity_poly.entity_id
_entity_poly.type
_entity_poly.pdbx_seq_one_letter_code
_entity_poly.pdbx_strand_id
1 'polypeptide(L)'
;MAIKVAKFKDVASGTQNGQFTVGDRDAVNSLDDLDPIYKRLLDEPVTAVVAVMGSTGRPNLTPVWFDYSGDTVFLNLSTERKKVGWLRANPQVSFLLINPVNAYHWVSIKATAVREISEDDPVEGPSVTAQLDRIWTKYTGQDTPYGLRDPGFDERRVLFELKVDSIATFGKP
;
A
#
# COMPACT_ATOMS: atom_id res chain seq x y z
N MET A 1 -15.68 1.79 9.39
CA MET A 1 -15.53 3.22 9.75
C MET A 1 -15.17 3.95 8.48
N ALA A 2 -15.67 5.17 8.25
CA ALA A 2 -15.35 5.90 7.04
C ALA A 2 -13.89 6.38 7.04
N ILE A 3 -13.18 6.15 5.94
CA ILE A 3 -11.82 6.62 5.68
C ILE A 3 -11.88 8.09 5.27
N LYS A 4 -11.12 8.95 5.96
CA LYS A 4 -11.04 10.37 5.61
C LYS A 4 -10.13 10.57 4.39
N VAL A 5 -10.59 11.35 3.42
CA VAL A 5 -9.84 11.68 2.21
C VAL A 5 -9.59 13.18 2.16
N ALA A 6 -8.32 13.59 2.20
CA ALA A 6 -7.91 14.98 1.99
C ALA A 6 -7.58 15.20 0.51
N LYS A 7 -8.34 16.08 -0.16
CA LYS A 7 -8.14 16.43 -1.57
C LYS A 7 -7.34 17.73 -1.66
N PHE A 8 -6.10 17.64 -2.11
CA PHE A 8 -5.26 18.82 -2.26
C PHE A 8 -5.61 19.59 -3.53
N LYS A 9 -5.51 20.92 -3.48
CA LYS A 9 -5.65 21.79 -4.66
C LYS A 9 -4.46 21.57 -5.59
N ASP A 10 -4.69 20.90 -6.70
CA ASP A 10 -3.68 20.62 -7.70
C ASP A 10 -3.51 21.76 -8.72
N VAL A 11 -2.63 21.54 -9.70
CA VAL A 11 -2.30 22.49 -10.76
C VAL A 11 -2.52 21.92 -12.17
N ALA A 12 -3.28 20.82 -12.29
CA ALA A 12 -3.53 20.16 -13.57
C ALA A 12 -4.33 21.02 -14.56
N SER A 13 -5.03 22.05 -14.06
CA SER A 13 -5.79 23.03 -14.86
C SER A 13 -5.20 24.45 -14.81
N GLY A 14 -3.92 24.57 -14.41
CA GLY A 14 -3.23 25.85 -14.21
C GLY A 14 -3.06 26.23 -12.74
N THR A 15 -2.34 27.33 -12.49
CA THR A 15 -2.09 27.85 -11.13
C THR A 15 -3.33 28.48 -10.52
N GLN A 16 -3.43 28.43 -9.19
CA GLN A 16 -4.57 28.95 -8.44
C GLN A 16 -4.20 29.38 -7.02
N ASN A 17 -5.01 30.26 -6.43
CA ASN A 17 -4.83 30.68 -5.04
C ASN A 17 -4.93 29.48 -4.07
N GLY A 18 -3.88 29.29 -3.27
CA GLY A 18 -3.82 28.22 -2.28
C GLY A 18 -3.53 26.84 -2.87
N GLN A 19 -2.97 26.74 -4.08
CA GLN A 19 -2.44 25.47 -4.61
C GLN A 19 -1.52 24.77 -3.59
N PHE A 20 -1.51 23.44 -3.61
CA PHE A 20 -0.82 22.57 -2.65
C PHE A 20 -1.34 22.60 -1.21
N THR A 21 -2.46 23.28 -0.94
CA THR A 21 -3.17 23.14 0.35
C THR A 21 -4.34 22.17 0.23
N VAL A 22 -4.88 21.71 1.36
CA VAL A 22 -6.10 20.90 1.37
C VAL A 22 -7.27 21.78 0.90
N GLY A 23 -7.83 21.45 -0.27
CA GLY A 23 -8.97 22.17 -0.85
C GLY A 23 -10.30 21.65 -0.35
N ASP A 24 -10.43 20.34 -0.22
CA ASP A 24 -11.65 19.67 0.19
C ASP A 24 -11.36 18.44 1.07
N ARG A 25 -12.36 18.02 1.84
CA ARG A 25 -12.32 16.80 2.65
C ARG A 25 -13.55 15.96 2.36
N ASP A 26 -13.32 14.70 2.08
CA ASP A 26 -14.36 13.72 1.79
C ASP A 26 -14.20 12.49 2.68
N ALA A 27 -15.11 11.54 2.57
CA ALA A 27 -15.02 10.26 3.24
C ALA A 27 -15.51 9.12 2.33
N VAL A 28 -14.77 8.02 2.35
CA VAL A 28 -15.09 6.79 1.61
C VAL A 28 -15.19 5.61 2.58
N ASN A 29 -15.99 4.59 2.27
CA ASN A 29 -16.09 3.41 3.13
C ASN A 29 -15.04 2.35 2.79
N SER A 30 -14.53 2.39 1.56
CA SER A 30 -13.51 1.49 1.05
C SER A 30 -12.57 2.21 0.08
N LEU A 31 -11.42 1.60 -0.20
CA LEU A 31 -10.55 2.02 -1.30
C LEU A 31 -11.22 1.81 -2.67
N ASP A 32 -12.22 0.92 -2.76
CA ASP A 32 -13.02 0.72 -3.97
C ASP A 32 -13.87 1.94 -4.34
N ASP A 33 -14.24 2.75 -3.35
CA ASP A 33 -15.06 3.96 -3.53
C ASP A 33 -14.22 5.22 -3.86
N LEU A 34 -12.89 5.09 -4.01
CA LEU A 34 -12.05 6.23 -4.41
C LEU A 34 -12.39 6.71 -5.83
N ASP A 35 -12.23 8.01 -6.06
CA ASP A 35 -12.34 8.57 -7.42
C ASP A 35 -11.48 7.74 -8.39
N PRO A 36 -12.04 7.29 -9.53
CA PRO A 36 -11.35 6.44 -10.49
C PRO A 36 -9.96 6.95 -10.91
N ILE A 37 -9.76 8.27 -10.95
CA ILE A 37 -8.46 8.83 -11.33
C ILE A 37 -7.37 8.49 -10.33
N TYR A 38 -7.72 8.31 -9.05
CA TYR A 38 -6.78 7.93 -7.99
C TYR A 38 -6.78 6.41 -7.76
N LYS A 39 -7.96 5.77 -7.84
CA LYS A 39 -8.10 4.31 -7.69
C LYS A 39 -7.24 3.55 -8.69
N ARG A 40 -7.11 4.05 -9.92
CA ARG A 40 -6.22 3.44 -10.92
C ARG A 40 -4.76 3.31 -10.46
N LEU A 41 -4.26 4.20 -9.60
CA LEU A 41 -2.91 4.08 -9.04
C LEU A 41 -2.80 2.89 -8.07
N LEU A 42 -3.92 2.45 -7.50
CA LEU A 42 -4.00 1.27 -6.65
C LEU A 42 -4.21 -0.01 -7.48
N ASP A 43 -4.94 0.07 -8.60
CA ASP A 43 -5.34 -1.08 -9.41
C ASP A 43 -4.28 -1.47 -10.46
N GLU A 44 -3.60 -0.50 -11.06
CA GLU A 44 -2.53 -0.71 -12.02
C GLU A 44 -1.22 -1.16 -11.31
N PRO A 45 -0.22 -1.71 -12.02
CA PRO A 45 1.06 -2.11 -11.44
C PRO A 45 1.97 -0.93 -11.07
N VAL A 46 1.42 0.07 -10.36
CA VAL A 46 2.17 1.19 -9.80
C VAL A 46 2.87 0.73 -8.53
N THR A 47 4.19 0.94 -8.46
CA THR A 47 4.97 0.61 -7.26
C THR A 47 4.65 1.59 -6.14
N ALA A 48 4.35 1.07 -4.95
CA ALA A 48 4.19 1.88 -3.75
C ALA A 48 5.53 2.03 -3.02
N VAL A 49 5.78 3.21 -2.45
CA VAL A 49 6.82 3.39 -1.44
C VAL A 49 6.16 3.26 -0.08
N VAL A 50 6.58 2.27 0.71
CA VAL A 50 6.16 2.13 2.11
C VAL A 50 7.22 2.71 3.04
N ALA A 51 6.78 3.53 4.00
CA ALA A 51 7.57 4.03 5.11
C ALA A 51 7.16 3.29 6.40
N VAL A 52 8.13 2.63 7.04
CA VAL A 52 7.98 1.94 8.32
C VAL A 52 8.97 2.55 9.32
N MET A 53 8.59 2.69 10.59
CA MET A 53 9.47 3.25 11.60
C MET A 53 10.51 2.22 12.06
N GLY A 54 11.79 2.48 11.78
CA GLY A 54 12.89 1.66 12.29
C GLY A 54 13.21 1.95 13.75
N SER A 55 14.08 1.13 14.35
CA SER A 55 14.50 1.26 15.76
C SER A 55 15.26 2.54 16.10
N THR A 56 15.81 3.24 15.10
CA THR A 56 16.56 4.50 15.27
C THR A 56 15.67 5.73 15.23
N GLY A 57 14.34 5.57 15.12
CA GLY A 57 13.39 6.68 15.00
C GLY A 57 13.35 7.32 13.61
N ARG A 58 14.20 6.90 12.67
CA ARG A 58 14.13 7.32 11.26
C ARG A 58 13.17 6.40 10.48
N PRO A 59 12.26 6.95 9.66
CA PRO A 59 11.47 6.13 8.74
C PRO A 59 12.37 5.41 7.73
N ASN A 60 12.14 4.13 7.52
CA ASN A 60 12.77 3.33 6.48
C ASN A 60 11.81 3.21 5.28
N LEU A 61 12.22 3.75 4.13
CA LEU A 61 11.43 3.74 2.90
C LEU A 61 11.89 2.62 1.98
N THR A 62 10.96 1.81 1.48
CA THR A 62 11.26 0.75 0.49
C THR A 62 10.16 0.64 -0.55
N PRO A 63 10.48 0.30 -1.81
CA PRO A 63 9.47 -0.05 -2.80
C PRO A 63 8.78 -1.37 -2.44
N VAL A 64 7.48 -1.46 -2.66
CA VAL A 64 6.64 -2.67 -2.51
C VAL A 64 5.56 -2.71 -3.58
N TRP A 65 5.08 -3.91 -3.89
CA TRP A 65 3.82 -4.11 -4.61
C TRP A 65 2.64 -3.81 -3.69
N PHE A 66 1.56 -3.29 -4.25
CA PHE A 66 0.39 -2.80 -3.53
C PHE A 66 -0.85 -3.60 -3.87
N ASP A 67 -1.61 -3.94 -2.84
CA ASP A 67 -2.85 -4.71 -2.93
C ASP A 67 -3.73 -4.42 -1.72
N TYR A 68 -5.04 -4.59 -1.90
CA TYR A 68 -6.02 -4.20 -0.90
C TYR A 68 -7.33 -4.95 -1.10
N SER A 69 -8.19 -4.89 -0.08
CA SER A 69 -9.60 -5.27 -0.17
C SER A 69 -10.40 -4.39 0.77
N GLY A 70 -11.44 -3.72 0.26
CA GLY A 70 -12.25 -2.81 1.05
C GLY A 70 -11.40 -1.67 1.64
N ASP A 71 -11.33 -1.60 2.97
CA ASP A 71 -10.54 -0.61 3.73
C ASP A 71 -9.25 -1.18 4.33
N THR A 72 -8.77 -2.30 3.80
CA THR A 72 -7.58 -3.02 4.30
C THR A 72 -6.54 -3.14 3.19
N VAL A 73 -5.32 -2.67 3.48
CA VAL A 73 -4.13 -2.87 2.64
C VAL A 73 -3.42 -4.14 3.06
N PHE A 74 -2.89 -4.88 2.10
CA PHE A 74 -2.11 -6.09 2.34
C PHE A 74 -0.62 -5.83 2.13
N LEU A 75 0.20 -6.17 3.13
CA LEU A 75 1.66 -6.09 3.04
C LEU A 75 2.27 -7.47 3.31
N ASN A 76 2.62 -8.17 2.24
CA ASN A 76 3.25 -9.48 2.28
C ASN A 76 4.77 -9.35 2.33
N LEU A 77 5.40 -9.95 3.34
CA LEU A 77 6.83 -9.84 3.60
C LEU A 77 7.44 -11.21 3.87
N SER A 78 8.69 -11.44 3.46
CA SER A 78 9.45 -12.56 4.01
C SER A 78 9.80 -12.33 5.47
N THR A 79 9.69 -13.37 6.29
CA THR A 79 9.81 -13.33 7.75
C THR A 79 11.15 -12.76 8.22
N GLU A 80 12.23 -13.01 7.47
CA GLU A 80 13.59 -12.53 7.76
C GLU A 80 13.80 -11.02 7.58
N ARG A 81 12.84 -10.32 6.96
CA ARG A 81 13.00 -8.88 6.71
C ARG A 81 12.89 -8.11 8.03
N LYS A 82 13.87 -7.25 8.32
CA LYS A 82 13.87 -6.36 9.51
C LYS A 82 12.56 -5.59 9.72
N LYS A 83 11.90 -5.18 8.63
CA LYS A 83 10.60 -4.50 8.68
C LYS A 83 9.49 -5.30 9.37
N VAL A 84 9.55 -6.63 9.40
CA VAL A 84 8.60 -7.47 10.15
C VAL A 84 8.68 -7.15 11.64
N GLY A 85 9.89 -7.19 12.22
CA GLY A 85 10.11 -6.80 13.62
C GLY A 85 9.75 -5.33 13.89
N TRP A 86 10.04 -4.43 12.95
CA TRP A 86 9.68 -3.02 13.08
C TRP A 86 8.16 -2.79 13.07
N LEU A 87 7.40 -3.49 12.22
CA LEU A 87 5.93 -3.41 12.18
C LEU A 87 5.30 -3.93 13.47
N ARG A 88 5.84 -5.02 14.02
CA ARG A 88 5.39 -5.55 15.32
C ARG A 88 5.63 -4.56 16.46
N ALA A 89 6.74 -3.82 16.42
CA ALA A 89 7.06 -2.80 17.42
C ALA A 89 6.29 -1.48 17.20
N ASN A 90 6.04 -1.11 15.95
CA ASN A 90 5.27 0.07 15.56
C ASN A 90 4.41 -0.27 14.33
N PRO A 91 3.10 -0.51 14.52
CA PRO A 91 2.23 -0.99 13.45
C PRO A 91 1.82 0.11 12.45
N GLN A 92 2.19 1.37 12.70
CA GLN A 92 1.80 2.48 11.84
C GLN A 92 2.74 2.61 10.65
N VAL A 93 2.16 2.71 9.45
CA VAL A 93 2.89 2.88 8.20
C VAL A 93 2.30 3.99 7.35
N SER A 94 3.06 4.42 6.36
CA SER A 94 2.55 5.27 5.28
C SER A 94 2.97 4.72 3.93
N PHE A 95 2.05 4.75 2.98
CA PHE A 95 2.29 4.42 1.58
C PHE A 95 2.22 5.69 0.72
N LEU A 96 3.01 5.72 -0.34
CA LEU A 96 2.93 6.71 -1.41
C LEU A 96 2.96 5.98 -2.75
N LEU A 97 1.94 6.22 -3.58
CA LEU A 97 1.86 5.76 -4.96
C LEU A 97 1.88 6.98 -5.86
N ILE A 98 2.83 7.03 -6.78
CA ILE A 98 3.02 8.15 -7.71
C ILE A 98 2.81 7.61 -9.12
N ASN A 99 2.06 8.33 -9.93
CA ASN A 99 1.91 8.02 -11.34
C ASN A 99 3.28 8.01 -12.04
N PRO A 100 3.71 6.90 -12.66
CA PRO A 100 5.04 6.77 -13.25
C PRO A 100 5.30 7.71 -14.43
N VAL A 101 4.24 8.23 -15.08
CA VAL A 101 4.38 9.19 -16.19
C VAL A 101 4.13 10.65 -15.79
N ASN A 102 3.67 10.90 -14.55
CA ASN A 102 3.33 12.24 -14.07
C ASN A 102 3.49 12.35 -12.55
N ALA A 103 4.61 12.90 -12.09
CA ALA A 103 4.90 13.03 -10.65
C ALA A 103 3.92 13.95 -9.88
N TYR A 104 3.10 14.73 -10.58
CA TYR A 104 2.05 15.56 -9.98
C TYR A 104 0.72 14.82 -9.82
N HIS A 105 0.66 13.50 -10.02
CA HIS A 105 -0.51 12.68 -9.76
C HIS A 105 -0.16 11.56 -8.78
N TRP A 106 -0.68 11.62 -7.56
CA TRP A 106 -0.32 10.68 -6.50
C TRP A 106 -1.42 10.48 -5.44
N VAL A 107 -1.30 9.35 -4.74
CA VAL A 107 -2.09 8.98 -3.58
C VAL A 107 -1.14 8.64 -2.42
N SER A 108 -1.41 9.22 -1.24
CA SER A 108 -0.75 8.86 0.01
C SER A 108 -1.76 8.24 0.97
N ILE A 109 -1.38 7.13 1.60
CA ILE A 109 -2.25 6.34 2.48
C ILE A 109 -1.54 6.18 3.82
N LYS A 110 -2.22 6.50 4.92
CA LYS A 110 -1.79 6.12 6.27
C LYS A 110 -2.59 4.90 6.69
N ALA A 111 -1.91 3.90 7.20
CA ALA A 111 -2.53 2.66 7.63
C ALA A 111 -1.85 2.10 8.87
N THR A 112 -2.60 1.32 9.63
CA THR A 112 -2.14 0.67 10.85
C THR A 112 -2.32 -0.83 10.73
N ALA A 113 -1.25 -1.60 10.92
CA ALA A 113 -1.30 -3.06 10.95
C ALA A 113 -2.17 -3.52 12.14
N VAL A 114 -3.21 -4.30 11.85
CA VAL A 114 -4.17 -4.81 12.86
C VAL A 114 -4.15 -6.33 12.98
N ARG A 115 -3.67 -7.03 11.95
CA ARG A 115 -3.48 -8.49 11.95
C ARG A 115 -2.20 -8.88 11.24
N GLU A 116 -1.65 -10.01 11.67
CA GLU A 116 -0.47 -10.65 11.11
C GLU A 116 -0.82 -12.13 10.92
N ILE A 117 -0.67 -12.64 9.69
CA ILE A 117 -1.01 -14.02 9.33
C ILE A 117 0.24 -14.69 8.78
N SER A 118 0.67 -15.79 9.41
CA SER A 118 1.79 -16.60 8.93
C SER A 118 1.34 -17.48 7.75
N GLU A 119 2.20 -17.68 6.74
CA GLU A 119 1.93 -18.68 5.70
C GLU A 119 1.91 -20.12 6.25
N ASP A 120 2.45 -20.35 7.45
CA ASP A 120 2.38 -21.61 8.20
C ASP A 120 1.05 -21.83 8.92
N ASP A 121 0.16 -20.84 8.97
CA ASP A 121 -1.12 -21.01 9.65
C ASP A 121 -1.97 -22.08 8.92
N PRO A 122 -2.50 -23.10 9.63
CA PRO A 122 -3.17 -24.23 9.00
C PRO A 122 -4.52 -23.87 8.35
N VAL A 123 -5.11 -22.73 8.71
CA VAL A 123 -6.41 -22.29 8.21
C VAL A 123 -6.25 -21.09 7.28
N GLU A 124 -5.51 -20.07 7.72
CA GLU A 124 -5.37 -18.79 7.01
C GLU A 124 -4.11 -18.71 6.14
N GLY A 125 -3.11 -19.59 6.35
CA GLY A 125 -1.86 -19.61 5.59
C GLY A 125 -2.04 -19.68 4.06
N PRO A 126 -3.00 -20.47 3.51
CA PRO A 126 -3.28 -20.47 2.08
C PRO A 126 -3.63 -19.09 1.51
N SER A 127 -4.25 -18.21 2.31
CA SER A 127 -4.59 -16.84 1.88
C SER A 127 -3.36 -15.94 1.70
N VAL A 128 -2.28 -16.19 2.47
CA VAL A 128 -1.00 -15.49 2.35
C VAL A 128 -0.35 -15.77 0.99
N THR A 129 -0.34 -17.03 0.58
CA THR A 129 0.18 -17.45 -0.73
C THR A 129 -0.71 -16.98 -1.87
N ALA A 130 -2.03 -17.13 -1.75
CA ALA A 130 -2.97 -16.67 -2.77
C ALA A 130 -2.90 -15.14 -3.00
N GLN A 131 -2.68 -14.36 -1.95
CA GLN A 131 -2.44 -12.92 -2.04
C GLN A 131 -1.13 -12.63 -2.79
N LEU A 132 -0.04 -13.34 -2.47
CA LEU A 132 1.26 -13.18 -3.12
C LEU A 132 1.20 -13.51 -4.63
N ASP A 133 0.49 -14.57 -4.98
CA ASP A 133 0.27 -15.00 -6.36
C ASP A 133 -0.56 -13.98 -7.15
N ARG A 134 -1.60 -13.41 -6.55
CA ARG A 134 -2.40 -12.33 -7.16
C ARG A 134 -1.54 -11.11 -7.50
N ILE A 135 -0.72 -10.64 -6.56
CA ILE A 135 0.14 -9.46 -6.79
C ILE A 135 1.30 -9.77 -7.73
N TRP A 136 1.80 -11.01 -7.75
CA TRP A 136 2.75 -11.46 -8.75
C TRP A 136 2.21 -11.25 -10.17
N THR A 137 1.05 -11.84 -10.46
CA THR A 137 0.43 -11.71 -11.78
C THR A 137 0.10 -10.25 -12.11
N LYS A 138 -0.42 -9.48 -11.15
CA LYS A 138 -0.68 -8.04 -11.34
C LYS A 138 0.56 -7.27 -11.80
N TYR A 139 1.71 -7.49 -11.16
CA TYR A 139 2.91 -6.66 -11.37
C TYR A 139 3.84 -7.17 -12.47
N THR A 140 3.80 -8.46 -12.80
CA THR A 140 4.72 -9.05 -13.79
C THR A 140 4.01 -9.55 -15.04
N GLY A 141 2.69 -9.72 -15.01
CA GLY A 141 1.92 -10.37 -16.06
C GLY A 141 2.19 -11.87 -16.21
N GLN A 142 2.97 -12.47 -15.31
CA GLN A 142 3.29 -13.90 -15.35
C GLN A 142 2.23 -14.72 -14.61
N ASP A 143 2.08 -15.98 -15.04
CA ASP A 143 1.18 -16.93 -14.39
C ASP A 143 1.69 -17.31 -12.98
N THR A 144 0.75 -17.70 -12.13
CA THR A 144 1.03 -18.23 -10.78
C THR A 144 1.72 -19.60 -10.86
N PRO A 145 2.52 -19.99 -9.85
CA PRO A 145 2.76 -19.30 -8.58
C PRO A 145 3.85 -18.23 -8.66
N TYR A 146 3.95 -17.41 -7.61
CA TYR A 146 5.04 -16.45 -7.41
C TYR A 146 6.42 -17.10 -7.59
N GLY A 147 7.15 -16.66 -8.62
CA GLY A 147 8.38 -17.30 -9.09
C GLY A 147 9.69 -16.76 -8.52
N LEU A 148 9.65 -15.87 -7.52
CA LEU A 148 10.85 -15.21 -6.97
C LEU A 148 11.15 -15.62 -5.52
N ARG A 149 10.76 -16.84 -5.10
CA ARG A 149 11.28 -17.41 -3.85
C ARG A 149 12.74 -17.81 -4.06
N ASP A 150 13.60 -17.54 -3.09
CA ASP A 150 15.00 -17.95 -3.12
C ASP A 150 15.11 -19.49 -3.05
N PRO A 151 15.72 -20.18 -4.04
CA PRO A 151 15.86 -21.64 -4.00
C PRO A 151 16.87 -22.13 -2.96
N GLY A 152 17.76 -21.27 -2.45
CA GLY A 152 18.77 -21.61 -1.44
C GLY A 152 18.31 -21.40 0.01
N PHE A 153 17.08 -20.92 0.20
CA PHE A 153 16.54 -20.58 1.51
C PHE A 153 15.07 -21.01 1.60
N ASP A 154 14.66 -21.63 2.70
CA ASP A 154 13.24 -21.92 2.95
C ASP A 154 12.51 -20.63 3.33
N GLU A 155 12.18 -19.84 2.32
CA GLU A 155 11.53 -18.55 2.49
C GLU A 155 10.12 -18.74 3.05
N ARG A 156 9.87 -18.26 4.27
CA ARG A 156 8.52 -18.12 4.83
C ARG A 156 8.01 -16.68 4.68
N ARG A 157 6.69 -16.53 4.50
CA ARG A 157 5.99 -15.24 4.41
C ARG A 157 5.07 -14.99 5.59
N VAL A 158 4.85 -13.71 5.80
CA VAL A 158 3.83 -13.18 6.69
C VAL A 158 3.04 -12.11 5.94
N LEU A 159 1.71 -12.13 6.09
CA LEU A 159 0.81 -11.13 5.58
C LEU A 159 0.38 -10.21 6.71
N PHE A 160 0.70 -8.92 6.60
CA PHE A 160 0.09 -7.91 7.46
C PHE A 160 -1.18 -7.39 6.79
N GLU A 161 -2.28 -7.36 7.55
CA GLU A 161 -3.50 -6.65 7.18
C GLU A 161 -3.48 -5.28 7.88
N LEU A 162 -3.46 -4.22 7.07
CA LEU A 162 -3.33 -2.85 7.54
C LEU A 162 -4.62 -2.09 7.29
N LYS A 163 -5.28 -1.68 8.38
CA LYS A 163 -6.47 -0.86 8.30
C LYS A 163 -6.11 0.54 7.80
N VAL A 164 -6.83 1.05 6.81
CA VAL A 164 -6.60 2.41 6.30
C VAL A 164 -7.14 3.43 7.30
N ASP A 165 -6.27 4.34 7.74
CA ASP A 165 -6.61 5.42 8.68
C ASP A 165 -7.09 6.67 7.94
N SER A 166 -6.37 7.05 6.88
CA SER A 166 -6.66 8.25 6.08
C SER A 166 -5.92 8.23 4.75
N ILE A 167 -6.43 9.01 3.81
CA ILE A 167 -5.90 9.15 2.45
C ILE A 167 -5.69 10.63 2.14
N ALA A 168 -4.65 10.93 1.37
CA ALA A 168 -4.45 12.22 0.72
C ALA A 168 -4.26 12.00 -0.79
N THR A 169 -4.89 12.84 -1.59
CA THR A 169 -4.81 12.76 -3.06
C THR A 169 -4.41 14.09 -3.66
N PHE A 170 -3.73 14.05 -4.80
CA PHE A 170 -3.26 15.23 -5.50
C PHE A 170 -3.15 14.96 -7.01
N GLY A 171 -3.64 15.91 -7.80
CA GLY A 171 -3.44 15.96 -9.23
C GLY A 171 -4.39 15.12 -10.06
N LYS A 172 -4.11 15.08 -11.35
CA LYS A 172 -4.85 14.34 -12.36
C LYS A 172 -3.85 13.60 -13.26
N PRO A 173 -4.25 12.45 -13.85
CA PRO A 173 -3.40 11.65 -14.72
C PRO A 173 -2.61 12.46 -15.76
#